data_AF-U1UZ61-F1
#
_entry.id   AF-U1UZ61-F1
#
_cell.length_a   1.000
_cell.length_b   1.000
_cell.length_c   1.000
_cell.angle_alpha   90.00
_cell.angle_beta   90.00
_cell.angle_gamma   90.00
#
_symmetry.space_group_name_H-M   'P 1'
#
loop_
_entity.id
_entity.type
_entity.pdbx_description
1 polymer ?
#
loop_
_entity_poly.entity_id
_entity_poly.type
_entity_poly.pdbx_seq_one_letter_code
_entity_poly.pdbx_strand_id
1 'polypeptide(L)'
;MSEYIDLLIAGNDLVLDPSRQPLLIDDRASIAQDIAHMIRDSGLLVTLVAERDRLKQRDCIQQLELLVEADERLVPGTAQITQLQPGQYLVTATTLKFGNIEVTL
;
A
#
# COMPACT_ATOMS: atom_id res chain seq x y z
N MET A 1 9.63 -21.78 1.25
CA MET A 1 9.01 -21.56 -0.08
C MET A 1 8.16 -20.33 0.10
N SER A 2 8.31 -19.32 -0.74
CA SER A 2 7.47 -18.12 -0.69
C SER A 2 6.03 -18.49 -1.03
N GLU A 3 5.08 -17.93 -0.29
CA GLU A 3 3.65 -18.19 -0.45
C GLU A 3 3.03 -17.19 -1.44
N TYR A 4 3.51 -15.95 -1.43
CA TYR A 4 3.09 -14.90 -2.36
C TYR A 4 4.29 -14.51 -3.22
N ILE A 5 4.10 -14.46 -4.53
CA ILE A 5 5.12 -14.07 -5.50
C ILE A 5 4.46 -13.20 -6.56
N ASP A 6 5.08 -12.06 -6.86
CA ASP A 6 4.68 -11.15 -7.93
C ASP A 6 5.91 -10.62 -8.68
N LEU A 7 5.69 -9.86 -9.76
CA LEU A 7 6.71 -9.10 -10.45
C LEU A 7 7.03 -7.82 -9.67
N LEU A 8 8.31 -7.50 -9.52
CA LEU A 8 8.73 -6.27 -8.88
C LEU A 8 8.42 -5.07 -9.78
N ILE A 9 7.59 -4.16 -9.28
CA ILE A 9 7.27 -2.88 -9.91
C ILE A 9 7.94 -1.76 -9.11
N ALA A 10 8.71 -0.92 -9.78
CA ALA A 10 9.28 0.29 -9.19
C ALA A 10 9.19 1.44 -10.19
N GLY A 11 8.81 2.63 -9.72
CA GLY A 11 8.68 3.80 -10.60
C GLY A 11 7.65 3.64 -11.71
N ASN A 12 6.60 2.84 -11.47
CA ASN A 12 5.54 2.49 -12.43
C ASN A 12 6.01 1.63 -13.61
N ASP A 13 7.10 0.89 -13.47
CA ASP A 13 7.58 -0.04 -14.49
C ASP A 13 8.14 -1.33 -13.88
N LEU A 14 8.26 -2.36 -14.71
CA LEU A 14 8.89 -3.62 -14.36
C LEU A 14 10.37 -3.40 -14.07
N VAL A 15 10.82 -3.88 -12.92
CA VAL A 15 12.26 -3.93 -12.64
C VAL A 15 12.85 -5.14 -13.35
N LEU A 16 13.82 -4.91 -14.21
CA LEU A 16 14.49 -5.95 -14.99
C LEU A 16 15.90 -6.22 -14.47
N ASP A 17 16.31 -7.47 -14.54
CA ASP A 17 17.71 -7.86 -14.37
C ASP A 17 18.57 -7.46 -15.59
N PRO A 18 19.91 -7.62 -15.53
CA PRO A 18 20.80 -7.33 -16.67
C PRO A 18 20.50 -8.13 -17.95
N SER A 19 19.80 -9.27 -17.83
CA SER A 19 19.37 -10.11 -18.95
C SER A 19 17.98 -9.75 -19.49
N ARG A 20 17.37 -8.67 -18.98
CA ARG A 20 16.01 -8.20 -19.30
C ARG A 20 14.89 -9.15 -18.84
N GLN A 21 15.13 -9.91 -17.78
CA GLN A 21 14.08 -10.70 -17.13
C GLN A 21 13.47 -9.90 -15.98
N PRO A 22 12.13 -9.92 -15.82
CA PRO A 22 11.48 -9.30 -14.66
C PRO A 22 11.98 -9.90 -13.35
N LEU A 23 12.32 -9.03 -12.40
CA LEU A 23 12.61 -9.43 -11.04
C LEU A 23 11.31 -9.80 -10.32
N LEU A 24 11.41 -10.75 -9.40
CA LEU A 24 10.30 -11.16 -8.55
C LEU A 24 10.40 -10.46 -7.19
N ILE A 25 9.24 -10.29 -6.56
CA ILE A 25 9.06 -9.82 -5.19
C ILE A 25 8.18 -10.84 -4.47
N ASP A 26 8.46 -11.10 -3.19
CA ASP A 26 7.78 -12.18 -2.46
C ASP A 26 7.21 -11.77 -1.10
N ASP A 27 6.30 -12.61 -0.61
CA ASP A 27 5.68 -12.60 0.71
C ASP A 27 5.31 -11.19 1.18
N ARG A 28 5.95 -10.71 2.25
CA ARG A 28 5.69 -9.40 2.85
C ARG A 28 5.84 -8.25 1.87
N ALA A 29 6.85 -8.30 1.01
CA ALA A 29 7.16 -7.22 0.09
C ALA A 29 6.17 -7.19 -1.08
N SER A 30 5.73 -8.37 -1.56
CA SER A 30 4.66 -8.49 -2.56
C SER A 30 3.33 -7.95 -2.01
N ILE A 31 2.95 -8.29 -0.78
CA ILE A 31 1.75 -7.75 -0.13
C ILE A 31 1.83 -6.21 -0.04
N ALA A 32 2.98 -5.66 0.38
CA ALA A 32 3.17 -4.22 0.47
C ALA A 32 3.02 -3.52 -0.89
N GLN A 33 3.53 -4.12 -1.97
CA GLN A 33 3.37 -3.62 -3.34
C GLN A 33 1.89 -3.60 -3.77
N ASP A 34 1.16 -4.68 -3.51
CA ASP A 34 -0.28 -4.77 -3.83
C ASP A 34 -1.09 -3.71 -3.10
N ILE A 35 -0.82 -3.48 -1.81
CA ILE A 35 -1.50 -2.43 -1.04
C ILE A 35 -1.20 -1.05 -1.63
N ALA A 36 0.05 -0.79 -2.03
CA ALA A 36 0.41 0.47 -2.67
C ALA A 36 -0.36 0.67 -3.99
N HIS A 37 -0.45 -0.37 -4.82
CA HIS A 37 -1.21 -0.32 -6.08
C HIS A 37 -2.70 -0.13 -5.84
N MET A 38 -3.30 -0.92 -4.95
CA MET A 38 -4.72 -0.82 -4.60
C MET A 38 -5.10 0.59 -4.13
N ILE A 39 -4.29 1.21 -3.27
CA ILE A 39 -4.54 2.59 -2.81
C ILE A 39 -4.46 3.57 -3.97
N ARG A 40 -3.46 3.43 -4.86
CA ARG A 40 -3.31 4.30 -6.03
C ARG A 40 -4.47 4.15 -7.00
N ASP A 41 -4.92 2.92 -7.26
CA ASP A 41 -6.00 2.59 -8.17
C ASP A 41 -7.37 3.06 -7.65
N SER A 42 -7.53 3.16 -6.33
CA SER A 42 -8.77 3.67 -5.71
C SER A 42 -9.07 5.14 -6.03
N GLY A 43 -8.04 5.94 -6.35
CA GLY A 43 -8.17 7.39 -6.52
C GLY A 43 -8.44 8.18 -5.23
N LEU A 44 -8.57 7.51 -4.08
CA LEU A 44 -8.82 8.15 -2.78
C LEU A 44 -7.64 9.02 -2.33
N LEU A 45 -6.40 8.64 -2.65
CA LEU A 45 -5.22 9.45 -2.33
C LEU A 45 -5.25 10.82 -3.04
N VAL A 46 -5.65 10.85 -4.31
CA VAL A 46 -5.83 12.11 -5.07
C VAL A 46 -6.91 12.97 -4.44
N THR A 47 -8.01 12.35 -4.03
CA THR A 47 -9.13 13.02 -3.34
C THR A 47 -8.67 13.63 -2.01
N LEU A 48 -7.92 12.87 -1.21
CA LEU A 48 -7.38 13.29 0.08
C LEU A 48 -6.45 14.51 -0.05
N VAL A 49 -5.55 14.51 -1.03
CA VAL A 49 -4.60 15.61 -1.28
C VAL A 49 -5.31 16.89 -1.72
N ALA A 50 -6.39 16.76 -2.51
CA ALA A 50 -7.18 17.89 -2.98
C ALA A 50 -8.09 18.49 -1.91
N GLU A 51 -8.52 17.69 -0.93
CA GLU A 51 -9.47 18.11 0.11
C GLU A 51 -8.84 19.11 1.10
N ARG A 52 -9.67 20.05 1.58
CA ARG A 52 -9.30 21.12 2.52
C ARG A 52 -10.13 21.09 3.79
N ASP A 53 -11.28 20.43 3.78
CA ASP A 53 -12.11 20.18 4.95
C ASP A 53 -11.51 19.04 5.79
N ARG A 54 -11.17 19.34 7.04
CA ARG A 54 -10.56 18.38 7.96
C ARG A 54 -11.45 17.18 8.29
N LEU A 55 -12.77 17.34 8.32
CA LEU A 55 -13.69 16.23 8.58
C LEU A 55 -13.73 15.29 7.39
N LYS A 56 -13.76 15.83 6.16
CA LYS A 56 -13.72 15.03 4.93
C LYS A 56 -12.36 14.35 4.72
N GLN A 57 -11.26 15.01 5.10
CA GLN A 57 -9.94 14.37 5.10
C GLN A 57 -9.90 13.17 6.05
N ARG A 58 -10.45 13.30 7.26
CA ARG A 58 -10.53 12.19 8.22
C ARG A 58 -11.40 11.05 7.69
N ASP A 59 -12.53 11.37 7.06
CA ASP A 59 -13.40 10.37 6.43
C ASP A 59 -12.69 9.64 5.29
N CYS A 60 -11.97 10.37 4.43
CA CYS A 60 -11.21 9.79 3.32
C CYS A 60 -10.05 8.89 3.82
N ILE A 61 -9.36 9.29 4.90
CA ILE A 61 -8.36 8.45 5.57
C ILE A 61 -9.00 7.17 6.10
N GLN A 62 -10.15 7.26 6.77
CA GLN A 62 -10.87 6.09 7.26
C GLN A 62 -11.29 5.14 6.11
N GLN A 63 -11.74 5.69 4.98
CA GLN A 63 -12.08 4.89 3.80
C GLN A 63 -10.85 4.16 3.23
N LEU A 64 -9.70 4.83 3.20
CA LEU A 64 -8.44 4.21 2.79
C LEU A 64 -8.01 3.10 3.76
N GLU A 65 -8.13 3.31 5.07
CA GLU A 65 -7.83 2.27 6.07
C GLU A 65 -8.73 1.05 5.89
N LEU A 66 -10.04 1.25 5.72
CA LEU A 66 -10.99 0.17 5.45
C LEU A 66 -10.70 -0.56 4.12
N LEU A 67 -10.23 0.17 3.10
CA LEU A 67 -9.80 -0.42 1.83
C LEU A 67 -8.59 -1.33 2.04
N VAL A 68 -7.60 -0.90 2.83
CA VAL A 68 -6.43 -1.71 3.18
C VAL A 68 -6.85 -2.96 3.97
N GLU A 69 -7.77 -2.81 4.93
CA GLU A 69 -8.26 -3.92 5.75
C GLU A 69 -9.10 -4.95 4.98
N ALA A 70 -9.56 -4.63 3.78
CA ALA A 70 -10.26 -5.58 2.92
C ALA A 70 -9.33 -6.66 2.34
N ASP A 71 -8.00 -6.48 2.42
CA ASP A 71 -7.03 -7.50 2.03
C ASP A 71 -6.99 -8.64 3.07
N GLU A 72 -7.40 -9.83 2.65
CA GLU A 72 -7.49 -11.02 3.51
C GLU A 72 -6.14 -11.46 4.10
N ARG A 73 -5.01 -10.95 3.58
CA ARG A 73 -3.66 -11.25 4.07
C ARG A 73 -3.26 -10.39 5.27
N LEU A 74 -4.05 -9.36 5.59
CA LEU A 74 -3.81 -8.43 6.70
C LEU A 74 -4.70 -8.76 7.91
N VAL A 75 -4.23 -8.39 9.09
CA VAL A 75 -4.99 -8.47 10.34
C VAL A 75 -5.95 -7.27 10.39
N PRO A 76 -7.27 -7.47 10.43
CA PRO A 76 -8.24 -6.37 10.52
C PRO A 76 -8.02 -5.53 11.78
N GLY A 77 -8.22 -4.22 11.69
CA GLY A 77 -7.99 -3.27 12.78
C GLY A 77 -6.53 -2.83 12.95
N THR A 78 -5.61 -3.26 12.08
CA THR A 78 -4.18 -2.89 12.16
C THR A 78 -3.73 -1.89 11.11
N ALA A 79 -4.57 -1.61 10.10
CA ALA A 79 -4.23 -0.62 9.08
C ALA A 79 -4.29 0.79 9.68
N GLN A 80 -3.25 1.58 9.45
CA GLN A 80 -3.21 2.98 9.83
C GLN A 80 -2.58 3.82 8.72
N ILE A 81 -3.14 4.99 8.48
CA ILE A 81 -2.61 5.95 7.49
C ILE A 81 -2.30 7.27 8.18
N THR A 82 -1.01 7.61 8.22
CA THR A 82 -0.50 8.81 8.86
C THR A 82 0.16 9.72 7.83
N GLN A 83 -0.13 11.02 7.89
CA GLN A 83 0.57 12.00 7.07
C GLN A 83 1.96 12.29 7.67
N LEU A 84 3.03 12.05 6.90
CA LEU A 84 4.40 12.38 7.31
C LEU A 84 4.73 13.83 6.95
N GLN A 85 4.36 14.24 5.74
CA GLN A 85 4.57 15.58 5.19
C GLN A 85 3.37 15.95 4.31
N PRO A 86 3.16 17.24 3.99
CA PRO A 86 2.11 17.62 3.05
C PRO A 86 2.22 16.84 1.73
N GLY A 87 1.21 16.02 1.44
CA GLY A 87 1.17 15.15 0.26
C GLY A 87 1.91 13.81 0.36
N GLN A 88 2.58 13.50 1.49
CA GLN A 88 3.25 12.21 1.71
C GLN A 88 2.59 11.45 2.87
N TYR A 89 2.22 10.20 2.63
CA TYR A 89 1.48 9.38 3.58
C TYR A 89 2.22 8.07 3.86
N LEU A 90 2.23 7.66 5.12
CA LEU A 90 2.72 6.37 5.57
C LEU A 90 1.52 5.47 5.88
N VAL A 91 1.49 4.31 5.24
CA VAL A 91 0.55 3.23 5.52
C VAL A 91 1.29 2.16 6.31
N THR A 92 0.74 1.75 7.44
CA THR A 92 1.24 0.63 8.23
C THR A 92 0.14 -0.38 8.46
N ALA A 93 0.45 -1.68 8.37
CA ALA A 93 -0.48 -2.74 8.72
C ALA A 93 0.27 -3.99 9.15
N THR A 94 -0.43 -4.92 9.81
CA THR A 94 0.15 -6.21 10.22
C THR A 94 -0.37 -7.31 9.31
N THR A 95 0.52 -8.04 8.66
CA THR A 95 0.15 -9.25 7.89
C THR A 95 -0.13 -10.42 8.84
N LEU A 96 -0.96 -11.36 8.39
CA LEU A 96 -1.29 -12.56 9.18
C LEU A 96 -0.06 -13.46 9.43
N LYS A 97 0.89 -13.51 8.49
CA LYS A 97 2.00 -14.49 8.51
C LYS A 97 3.41 -13.88 8.53
N PHE A 98 3.58 -12.62 8.12
CA PHE A 98 4.90 -12.04 7.83
C PHE A 98 5.23 -10.78 8.65
N GLY A 99 4.44 -10.48 9.68
CA GLY A 99 4.61 -9.31 10.54
C GLY A 99 4.20 -8.00 9.88
N ASN A 100 4.79 -6.89 10.31
CA ASN A 100 4.38 -5.55 9.91
C ASN A 100 4.87 -5.18 8.52
N ILE A 101 4.03 -4.47 7.77
CA ILE A 101 4.36 -3.79 6.51
C ILE A 101 4.30 -2.28 6.70
N GLU A 102 5.15 -1.59 5.95
CA GLU A 102 5.20 -0.14 5.87
C GLU A 102 5.30 0.26 4.40
N VAL A 103 4.39 1.12 3.96
CA VAL A 103 4.31 1.62 2.58
C VAL A 103 4.26 3.13 2.62
N THR A 104 5.17 3.78 1.89
CA THR A 104 5.16 5.24 1.72
C THR A 104 4.53 5.58 0.36
N LEU A 105 3.53 6.47 0.39
CA LEU A 105 2.76 6.96 -0.75
C LEU A 105 3.02 8.45 -1.01
#